data_AF-A0A2H9PTZ1-F1
#
_entry.id   AF-A0A2H9PTZ1-F1
#
_cell.length_a   1.000
_cell.length_b   1.000
_cell.length_c   1.000
_cell.angle_alpha   90.00
_cell.angle_beta   90.00
_cell.angle_gamma   90.00
#
_symmetry.space_group_name_H-M   'P 1'
#
loop_
_entity.id
_entity.type
_entity.pdbx_description
1 polymer ?
#
loop_
_entity_poly.entity_id
_entity_poly.type
_entity_poly.pdbx_seq_one_letter_code
_entity_poly.pdbx_strand_id
1 'polypeptide(L)'
;MTDKTTAELASYAIEADHVVAGVKILALGDAVPRYELTVPSLGKATDAMLDHLRDKLAHQVPLIIGAASHEEAANAREQFFLLAKKTVVEEMGALGSDTIAGLLVQRMLGMGTLDILMADGNIEELVINGPRVPIMLYHRKHGWCKTTLLLSDEAILNLSSQIGRKTGYDINSLHPIMDAHLLTGDRVAATMQPVSSFGNTITIRRFARSPWTVVSLLVNKTLTVPVVALLWLAMQYELNIIVAGGTASGKTSMLSALGIFIPPNQRVITIEDTREIALPAALQGNWVALTTRNANPEGQGEISMLHLMVASLRMRPDRIIVGEVRRKEQAE
;
A
#
# COMPACT_ATOMS: atom_id res chain seq x y z
N MET A 1 -17.72 26.33 29.71
CA MET A 1 -17.43 25.33 28.67
C MET A 1 -16.86 26.08 27.49
N THR A 2 -15.54 26.10 27.38
CA THR A 2 -14.84 26.82 26.30
C THR A 2 -15.13 26.14 24.97
N ASP A 3 -15.68 26.92 24.05
CA ASP A 3 -15.95 26.56 22.67
C ASP A 3 -14.64 26.04 22.05
N LYS A 4 -14.54 24.72 21.85
CA LYS A 4 -13.39 24.12 21.15
C LYS A 4 -13.54 24.54 19.69
N THR A 5 -12.90 25.63 19.30
CA THR A 5 -12.85 26.09 17.91
C THR A 5 -12.34 24.97 17.02
N THR A 6 -13.25 24.36 16.27
CA THR A 6 -12.95 23.43 15.18
C THR A 6 -12.13 24.17 14.14
N ALA A 7 -10.86 23.78 13.96
CA ALA A 7 -10.00 24.35 12.92
C ALA A 7 -9.84 23.35 11.76
N GLU A 8 -10.12 23.78 10.54
CA GLU A 8 -9.85 22.99 9.33
C GLU A 8 -8.35 23.08 9.00
N LEU A 9 -7.66 21.94 9.03
CA LEU A 9 -6.22 21.83 8.77
C LEU A 9 -5.93 21.62 7.27
N ALA A 10 -6.81 20.91 6.58
CA ALA A 10 -6.71 20.64 5.15
C ALA A 10 -8.07 20.23 4.56
N SER A 11 -8.31 20.58 3.30
CA SER A 11 -9.43 20.11 2.50
C SER A 11 -8.98 19.87 1.07
N TYR A 12 -9.24 18.67 0.54
CA TYR A 12 -8.88 18.28 -0.82
C TYR A 12 -9.80 17.15 -1.32
N ALA A 13 -9.70 16.80 -2.60
CA ALA A 13 -10.42 15.69 -3.19
C ALA A 13 -9.44 14.57 -3.56
N ILE A 14 -9.92 13.33 -3.49
CA ILE A 14 -9.22 12.13 -3.94
C ILE A 14 -10.15 11.33 -4.86
N GLU A 15 -9.58 10.52 -5.73
CA GLU A 15 -10.34 9.70 -6.67
C GLU A 15 -9.81 8.27 -6.65
N ALA A 16 -10.73 7.31 -6.59
CA ALA A 16 -10.45 5.88 -6.70
C ALA A 16 -11.50 5.22 -7.58
N ASP A 17 -11.11 4.52 -8.63
CA ASP A 17 -12.02 3.84 -9.57
C ASP A 17 -13.18 4.74 -10.04
N HIS A 18 -12.90 5.99 -10.43
CA HIS A 18 -13.89 7.01 -10.82
C HIS A 18 -14.86 7.47 -9.73
N VAL A 19 -14.61 7.11 -8.46
CA VAL A 19 -15.32 7.63 -7.30
C VAL A 19 -14.52 8.78 -6.71
N VAL A 20 -15.04 10.00 -6.89
CA VAL A 20 -14.47 11.21 -6.27
C VAL A 20 -14.98 11.32 -4.83
N ALA A 21 -14.06 11.43 -3.87
CA ALA A 21 -14.37 11.64 -2.46
C ALA A 21 -13.70 12.92 -1.95
N GLY A 22 -14.44 13.68 -1.13
CA GLY A 22 -13.92 14.83 -0.42
C GLY A 22 -13.21 14.40 0.87
N VAL A 23 -12.06 15.00 1.15
CA VAL A 23 -11.31 14.79 2.39
C VAL A 23 -11.24 16.11 3.15
N LYS A 24 -11.57 16.07 4.44
CA LYS A 24 -11.34 17.18 5.38
C LYS A 24 -10.58 16.69 6.60
N ILE A 25 -9.58 17.45 7.03
CA ILE A 25 -8.82 17.17 8.24
C ILE A 25 -9.13 18.28 9.24
N LEU A 26 -9.71 17.91 10.38
CA LEU A 26 -10.21 18.85 11.40
C LEU A 26 -9.49 18.67 12.73
N ALA A 27 -9.00 19.76 13.31
CA ALA A 27 -8.55 19.80 14.70
C ALA A 27 -9.75 20.13 15.61
N LEU A 28 -10.26 19.11 16.30
CA LEU A 28 -11.43 19.21 17.19
C LEU A 28 -11.05 19.34 18.67
N GLY A 29 -9.78 19.66 18.97
CA GLY A 29 -9.25 19.69 20.33
C GLY A 29 -9.14 18.32 21.01
N ASP A 30 -9.20 17.24 20.23
CA ASP A 30 -8.85 15.88 20.67
C ASP A 30 -7.35 15.65 20.55
N ALA A 31 -6.83 14.54 21.11
CA ALA A 31 -5.41 14.20 21.06
C ALA A 31 -4.87 13.99 19.63
N VAL A 32 -5.76 13.67 18.67
CA VAL A 32 -5.46 13.47 17.26
C VAL A 32 -6.47 14.21 16.38
N PRO A 33 -6.06 14.73 15.21
CA PRO A 33 -7.00 15.30 14.24
C PRO A 33 -8.01 14.27 13.73
N ARG A 34 -9.17 14.74 13.28
CA ARG A 34 -10.19 13.93 12.62
C ARG A 34 -10.00 13.98 11.10
N TYR A 35 -9.98 12.81 10.46
CA TYR A 35 -9.98 12.66 9.01
C TYR A 35 -11.40 12.31 8.56
N GLU A 36 -12.09 13.24 7.93
CA GLU A 36 -13.46 13.06 7.44
C GLU A 36 -13.45 12.76 5.94
N LEU A 37 -13.87 11.54 5.60
CA LEU A 37 -14.05 11.11 4.21
C LEU A 37 -15.52 11.29 3.83
N THR A 38 -15.77 12.11 2.82
CA THR A 38 -17.10 12.33 2.22
C THR A 38 -17.16 11.60 0.88
N VAL A 39 -17.77 10.42 0.88
CA VAL A 39 -18.04 9.63 -0.33
C VAL A 39 -19.44 10.00 -0.84
N PRO A 40 -19.69 10.00 -2.16
CA PRO A 40 -21.03 10.24 -2.70
C PRO A 40 -22.06 9.32 -2.03
N SER A 41 -23.04 9.90 -1.35
CA SER A 41 -24.06 9.14 -0.63
C SER A 41 -25.05 8.55 -1.63
N LEU A 42 -25.17 7.23 -1.66
CA LEU A 42 -26.24 6.56 -2.37
C LEU A 42 -27.50 6.57 -1.49
N GLY A 43 -28.65 6.88 -2.08
CA GLY A 43 -29.92 6.74 -1.36
C GLY A 43 -30.17 5.26 -1.00
N LYS A 44 -30.98 4.98 0.03
CA LYS A 44 -31.28 3.59 0.46
C LYS A 44 -31.78 2.71 -0.69
N ALA A 45 -32.57 3.26 -1.61
CA ALA A 45 -33.05 2.55 -2.80
C ALA A 45 -31.91 2.21 -3.76
N THR A 46 -30.93 3.10 -3.92
CA THR A 46 -29.75 2.90 -4.76
C THR A 46 -28.81 1.84 -4.16
N ASP A 47 -28.68 1.76 -2.84
CA ASP A 47 -27.86 0.73 -2.18
C ASP A 47 -28.49 -0.67 -2.32
N ALA A 48 -29.82 -0.79 -2.20
CA ALA A 48 -30.52 -2.05 -2.50
C ALA A 48 -30.39 -2.46 -3.98
N MET A 49 -30.41 -1.48 -4.88
CA MET A 49 -30.21 -1.72 -6.32
C MET A 49 -28.77 -2.18 -6.62
N LEU A 50 -27.78 -1.66 -5.89
CA LEU A 50 -26.40 -2.12 -6.00
C LEU A 50 -26.27 -3.60 -5.66
N ASP A 51 -26.97 -4.09 -4.62
CA ASP A 51 -26.93 -5.52 -4.27
C ASP A 51 -27.54 -6.38 -5.40
N HIS A 52 -28.62 -5.92 -6.03
CA HIS A 52 -29.19 -6.60 -7.19
C HIS A 52 -28.21 -6.64 -8.39
N LEU A 53 -27.58 -5.51 -8.71
CA LEU A 53 -26.58 -5.41 -9.77
C LEU A 53 -25.35 -6.29 -9.48
N ARG A 54 -24.94 -6.36 -8.21
CA ARG A 54 -23.83 -7.21 -7.76
C ARG A 54 -24.12 -8.68 -8.05
N ASP A 55 -25.31 -9.17 -7.71
CA ASP A 55 -25.66 -10.58 -7.93
C ASP A 55 -25.75 -10.92 -9.43
N LYS A 56 -26.22 -9.97 -10.26
CA LYS A 56 -26.22 -10.09 -11.73
C LYS A 56 -24.80 -10.14 -12.30
N LEU A 57 -23.93 -9.25 -11.83
CA LEU A 57 -22.53 -9.18 -12.26
C LEU A 57 -21.71 -10.36 -11.74
N ALA A 58 -22.01 -10.92 -10.56
CA ALA A 58 -21.26 -12.03 -9.96
C ALA A 58 -21.14 -13.25 -10.89
N HIS A 59 -22.14 -13.50 -11.73
CA HIS A 59 -22.13 -14.58 -12.72
C HIS A 59 -21.28 -14.27 -13.97
N GLN A 60 -20.92 -13.00 -14.17
CA GLN A 60 -20.09 -12.47 -15.28
C GLN A 60 -18.66 -12.13 -14.85
N VAL A 61 -18.34 -12.28 -13.56
CA VAL A 61 -17.00 -12.16 -12.96
C VAL A 61 -15.96 -13.25 -13.35
N PRO A 62 -16.23 -14.38 -14.07
CA PRO A 62 -15.24 -15.47 -14.22
C PRO A 62 -13.87 -15.17 -14.86
N LEU A 63 -13.45 -13.92 -15.12
CA LEU A 63 -12.23 -13.61 -15.86
C LEU A 63 -11.14 -12.80 -15.10
N ILE A 64 -11.24 -12.60 -13.78
CA ILE A 64 -10.32 -11.67 -13.06
C ILE A 64 -9.52 -12.32 -11.91
N ILE A 65 -9.79 -13.57 -11.56
CA ILE A 65 -9.07 -14.24 -10.47
C ILE A 65 -7.81 -14.92 -11.02
N GLY A 66 -6.68 -14.22 -10.92
CA GLY A 66 -5.37 -14.75 -11.33
C GLY A 66 -4.36 -13.72 -11.82
N ALA A 67 -4.54 -12.42 -11.53
CA ALA A 67 -3.55 -11.41 -11.90
C ALA A 67 -2.20 -11.72 -11.22
N ALA A 68 -1.19 -12.00 -12.04
CA ALA A 68 0.18 -12.24 -11.60
C ALA A 68 0.93 -10.92 -11.36
N SER A 69 0.41 -9.80 -11.87
CA SER A 69 1.01 -8.47 -11.74
C SER A 69 0.00 -7.37 -11.38
N HIS A 70 0.53 -6.24 -10.89
CA HIS A 70 -0.26 -5.02 -10.63
C HIS A 70 -0.94 -4.49 -11.90
N GLU A 71 -0.26 -4.56 -13.05
CA GLU A 71 -0.78 -4.07 -14.33
C GLU A 71 -1.95 -4.93 -14.83
N GLU A 72 -1.84 -6.26 -14.71
CA GLU A 72 -2.95 -7.17 -15.01
C GLU A 72 -4.16 -6.93 -14.10
N ALA A 73 -3.92 -6.70 -12.80
CA ALA A 73 -4.97 -6.38 -11.85
C ALA A 73 -5.65 -5.04 -12.18
N ALA A 74 -4.88 -4.02 -12.55
CA ALA A 74 -5.41 -2.72 -12.97
C ALA A 74 -6.26 -2.84 -14.26
N ASN A 75 -5.75 -3.55 -15.27
CA ASN A 75 -6.48 -3.81 -16.51
C ASN A 75 -7.77 -4.57 -16.25
N ALA A 76 -7.74 -5.58 -15.37
CA ALA A 76 -8.93 -6.34 -15.02
C ALA A 76 -9.98 -5.48 -14.29
N ARG A 77 -9.55 -4.62 -13.36
CA ARG A 77 -10.45 -3.63 -12.72
C ARG A 77 -11.08 -2.70 -13.74
N GLU A 78 -10.32 -2.22 -14.72
CA GLU A 78 -10.83 -1.34 -15.78
C GLU A 78 -11.85 -2.05 -16.68
N GLN A 79 -11.58 -3.29 -17.09
CA GLN A 79 -12.54 -4.08 -17.88
C GLN A 79 -13.84 -4.32 -17.11
N PHE A 80 -13.74 -4.61 -15.81
CA PHE A 80 -14.91 -4.75 -14.96
C PHE A 80 -15.67 -3.44 -14.77
N PHE A 81 -14.96 -2.32 -14.65
CA PHE A 81 -15.57 -0.99 -14.58
C PHE A 81 -16.43 -0.72 -15.83
N LEU A 82 -15.89 -0.98 -17.02
CA LEU A 82 -16.64 -0.79 -18.27
C LEU A 82 -17.90 -1.67 -18.34
N LEU A 83 -17.80 -2.94 -17.91
CA LEU A 83 -18.94 -3.86 -17.83
C LEU A 83 -19.99 -3.39 -16.82
N ALA A 84 -19.55 -3.01 -15.62
CA ALA A 84 -20.41 -2.51 -14.56
C ALA A 84 -21.13 -1.22 -15.01
N LYS A 85 -20.39 -0.28 -15.63
CA LYS A 85 -20.95 0.97 -16.18
C LYS A 85 -22.03 0.69 -17.23
N LYS A 86 -21.77 -0.22 -18.17
CA LYS A 86 -22.77 -0.61 -19.17
C LYS A 86 -24.05 -1.14 -18.49
N THR A 87 -23.89 -2.04 -17.52
CA THR A 87 -25.02 -2.65 -16.79
C THR A 87 -25.80 -1.61 -15.99
N VAL A 88 -25.11 -0.66 -15.34
CA VAL A 88 -25.74 0.44 -14.60
C VAL A 88 -26.53 1.35 -15.54
N VAL A 89 -25.99 1.68 -16.71
CA VAL A 89 -26.68 2.53 -17.70
C VAL A 89 -27.96 1.86 -18.20
N GLU A 90 -27.94 0.55 -18.42
CA GLU A 90 -29.11 -0.22 -18.87
C GLU A 90 -30.24 -0.26 -17.82
N GLU A 91 -29.90 -0.32 -16.54
CA GLU A 91 -30.87 -0.50 -15.44
C GLU A 91 -31.30 0.81 -14.78
N MET A 92 -30.40 1.80 -14.69
CA MET A 92 -30.57 3.03 -13.90
C MET A 92 -30.39 4.31 -14.72
N GLY A 93 -29.96 4.21 -15.97
CA GLY A 93 -29.64 5.35 -16.82
C GLY A 93 -28.23 5.90 -16.62
N ALA A 94 -27.87 6.92 -17.41
CA ALA A 94 -26.50 7.42 -17.49
C ALA A 94 -26.08 8.37 -16.35
N LEU A 95 -27.03 8.91 -15.58
CA LEU A 95 -26.70 9.89 -14.55
C LEU A 95 -26.04 9.18 -13.35
N GLY A 96 -24.79 9.54 -13.07
CA GLY A 96 -24.03 8.95 -11.96
C GLY A 96 -23.54 7.52 -12.20
N SER A 97 -23.64 7.02 -13.44
CA SER A 97 -23.25 5.65 -13.80
C SER A 97 -21.80 5.32 -13.40
N ASP A 98 -20.90 6.29 -13.55
CA ASP A 98 -19.47 6.12 -13.34
C ASP A 98 -19.17 5.93 -11.85
N THR A 99 -19.80 6.75 -10.99
CA THR A 99 -19.67 6.61 -9.54
C THR A 99 -20.25 5.29 -9.05
N ILE A 100 -21.41 4.88 -9.56
CA ILE A 100 -22.06 3.61 -9.18
C ILE A 100 -21.20 2.41 -9.65
N ALA A 101 -20.69 2.45 -10.88
CA ALA A 101 -19.80 1.42 -11.42
C ALA A 101 -18.49 1.34 -10.63
N GLY A 102 -17.90 2.48 -10.27
CA GLY A 102 -16.72 2.54 -9.41
C GLY A 102 -16.94 1.92 -8.03
N LEU A 103 -18.08 2.21 -7.40
CA LEU A 103 -18.46 1.59 -6.13
C LEU A 103 -18.67 0.07 -6.26
N LEU A 104 -19.18 -0.41 -7.39
CA LEU A 104 -19.28 -1.85 -7.68
C LEU A 104 -17.90 -2.50 -7.83
N VAL A 105 -16.97 -1.85 -8.55
CA VAL A 105 -15.57 -2.30 -8.66
C VAL A 105 -14.95 -2.44 -7.27
N GLN A 106 -15.09 -1.41 -6.43
CA GLN A 106 -14.53 -1.39 -5.07
C GLN A 106 -15.14 -2.48 -4.18
N ARG A 107 -16.46 -2.73 -4.26
CA ARG A 107 -17.14 -3.77 -3.45
C ARG A 107 -16.83 -5.20 -3.93
N MET A 108 -16.73 -5.42 -5.24
CA MET A 108 -16.62 -6.77 -5.82
C MET A 108 -15.17 -7.21 -6.04
N LEU A 109 -14.32 -6.31 -6.54
CA LEU A 109 -12.91 -6.59 -6.83
C LEU A 109 -11.96 -5.96 -5.81
N GLY A 110 -12.40 -4.93 -5.11
CA GLY A 110 -11.60 -4.13 -4.18
C GLY A 110 -11.69 -4.52 -2.71
N MET A 111 -11.35 -3.55 -1.85
CA MET A 111 -11.51 -3.60 -0.38
C MET A 111 -12.65 -2.67 0.10
N GLY A 112 -13.60 -2.35 -0.76
CA GLY A 112 -14.69 -1.41 -0.48
C GLY A 112 -14.18 0.00 -0.22
N THR A 113 -14.70 0.67 0.81
CA THR A 113 -14.34 2.05 1.18
C THR A 113 -12.85 2.23 1.50
N LEU A 114 -12.13 1.15 1.85
CA LEU A 114 -10.69 1.23 2.05
C LEU A 114 -9.95 1.57 0.76
N ASP A 115 -10.45 1.19 -0.42
CA ASP A 115 -9.80 1.56 -1.69
C ASP A 115 -9.74 3.08 -1.86
N ILE A 116 -10.78 3.80 -1.42
CA ILE A 116 -10.83 5.26 -1.46
C ILE A 116 -9.79 5.85 -0.50
N LEU A 117 -9.70 5.36 0.74
CA LEU A 117 -8.63 5.79 1.66
C LEU A 117 -7.25 5.48 1.07
N MET A 118 -7.07 4.28 0.53
CA MET A 118 -5.83 3.82 -0.08
C MET A 118 -5.49 4.56 -1.38
N ALA A 119 -6.37 5.39 -1.92
CA ALA A 119 -6.05 6.28 -3.04
C ALA A 119 -5.38 7.58 -2.58
N ASP A 120 -5.57 8.02 -1.34
CA ASP A 120 -4.95 9.25 -0.82
C ASP A 120 -3.43 9.07 -0.69
N GLY A 121 -2.66 9.75 -1.55
CA GLY A 121 -1.19 9.72 -1.53
C GLY A 121 -0.53 10.28 -0.26
N ASN A 122 -1.29 10.96 0.61
CA ASN A 122 -0.76 11.50 1.87
C ASN A 122 -0.83 10.51 3.05
N ILE A 123 -1.53 9.39 2.89
CA ILE A 123 -1.60 8.34 3.91
C ILE A 123 -0.38 7.42 3.79
N GLU A 124 0.33 7.19 4.89
CA GLU A 124 1.48 6.27 4.95
C GLU A 124 1.10 4.94 5.62
N GLU A 125 0.22 4.99 6.61
CA GLU A 125 -0.28 3.80 7.31
C GLU A 125 -1.79 3.89 7.52
N LEU A 126 -2.47 2.75 7.42
CA LEU A 126 -3.89 2.59 7.72
C LEU A 126 -4.04 1.42 8.70
N VAL A 127 -4.72 1.67 9.82
CA VAL A 127 -4.79 0.71 10.94
C VAL A 127 -6.23 0.53 11.39
N ILE A 128 -6.64 -0.72 11.43
CA ILE A 128 -7.89 -1.22 11.99
C ILE A 128 -7.54 -1.96 13.29
N ASN A 129 -7.75 -1.30 14.44
CA ASN A 129 -7.40 -1.83 15.76
C ASN A 129 -8.50 -2.73 16.37
N GLY A 130 -9.61 -2.93 15.66
CA GLY A 130 -10.74 -3.74 16.10
C GLY A 130 -12.09 -3.08 15.79
N PRO A 131 -13.20 -3.77 16.07
CA PRO A 131 -14.53 -3.39 15.61
C PRO A 131 -15.18 -2.24 16.39
N ARG A 132 -14.60 -1.84 17.53
CA ARG A 132 -15.14 -0.78 18.41
C ARG A 132 -14.42 0.55 18.26
N VAL A 133 -13.33 0.57 17.50
CA VAL A 133 -12.48 1.75 17.32
C VAL A 133 -12.51 2.14 15.85
N PRO A 134 -12.77 3.42 15.52
CA PRO A 134 -12.70 3.87 14.14
C PRO A 134 -11.33 3.60 13.54
N ILE A 135 -11.30 3.47 12.22
CA ILE A 135 -10.04 3.30 11.48
C ILE A 135 -9.13 4.48 11.79
N MET A 136 -7.87 4.19 12.11
CA MET A 136 -6.81 5.17 12.32
C MET A 136 -5.92 5.20 11.09
N LEU A 137 -5.34 6.35 10.79
CA LEU A 137 -4.37 6.47 9.70
C LEU A 137 -3.22 7.39 10.11
N TYR A 138 -2.06 7.20 9.49
CA TYR A 138 -0.93 8.12 9.62
C TYR A 138 -0.83 8.99 8.37
N HIS A 139 -1.12 10.28 8.52
CA HIS A 139 -1.06 11.27 7.45
C HIS A 139 0.31 11.96 7.47
N ARG A 140 1.01 12.00 6.32
CA ARG A 140 2.38 12.51 6.16
C ARG A 140 2.63 13.88 6.83
N LYS A 141 1.65 14.79 6.75
CA LYS A 141 1.74 16.14 7.35
C LYS A 141 1.15 16.26 8.76
N HIS A 142 0.20 15.41 9.12
CA HIS A 142 -0.65 15.61 10.31
C HIS A 142 -0.50 14.49 11.36
N GLY A 143 0.34 13.50 11.09
CA GLY A 143 0.54 12.35 11.96
C GLY A 143 -0.70 11.47 12.06
N TRP A 144 -0.89 10.83 13.21
CA TRP A 144 -2.07 10.00 13.47
C TRP A 144 -3.35 10.82 13.40
N CYS A 145 -4.28 10.37 12.55
CA CYS A 145 -5.61 10.93 12.42
C CYS A 145 -6.66 9.82 12.64
N LYS A 146 -7.78 10.21 13.24
CA LYS A 146 -8.91 9.32 13.48
C LYS A 146 -9.97 9.52 12.41
N THR A 147 -10.40 8.44 11.75
CA THR A 147 -11.47 8.53 10.74
C THR A 147 -12.87 8.46 11.36
N THR A 148 -13.90 8.63 10.52
CA THR A 148 -15.31 8.37 10.85
C THR A 148 -15.76 6.94 10.56
N LEU A 149 -14.90 6.14 9.94
CA LEU A 149 -15.25 4.80 9.45
C LEU A 149 -15.05 3.77 10.57
N LEU A 150 -16.03 2.89 10.72
CA LEU A 150 -16.02 1.79 11.66
C LEU A 150 -16.39 0.51 10.90
N LEU A 151 -15.70 -0.59 11.17
CA LEU A 151 -15.99 -1.89 10.59
C LEU A 151 -16.47 -2.85 11.68
N SER A 152 -17.41 -3.72 11.36
CA SER A 152 -17.77 -4.84 12.23
C SER A 152 -16.66 -5.88 12.26
N ASP A 153 -16.64 -6.72 13.30
CA ASP A 153 -15.59 -7.75 13.44
C ASP A 153 -15.62 -8.75 12.29
N GLU A 154 -16.82 -9.08 11.82
CA GLU A 154 -17.08 -9.91 10.64
C GLU A 154 -16.56 -9.24 9.35
N ALA A 155 -16.74 -7.94 9.19
CA ALA A 155 -16.21 -7.22 8.03
C ALA A 155 -14.68 -7.22 8.02
N ILE A 156 -14.04 -7.07 9.19
CA ILE A 156 -12.58 -7.13 9.34
C ILE A 156 -12.06 -8.53 9.02
N LEU A 157 -12.75 -9.57 9.50
CA LEU A 157 -12.43 -10.96 9.18
C LEU A 157 -12.53 -11.24 7.67
N ASN A 158 -13.67 -10.89 7.06
CA ASN A 158 -13.91 -11.09 5.64
C ASN A 158 -12.85 -10.37 4.78
N LEU A 159 -12.49 -9.14 5.16
CA LEU A 159 -11.42 -8.39 4.49
C LEU A 159 -10.07 -9.08 4.66
N SER A 160 -9.72 -9.56 5.85
CA SER A 160 -8.46 -10.27 6.10
C SER A 160 -8.36 -11.54 5.25
N SER A 161 -9.43 -12.35 5.20
CA SER A 161 -9.49 -13.56 4.36
C SER A 161 -9.50 -13.24 2.86
N GLN A 162 -10.07 -12.11 2.43
CA GLN A 162 -10.01 -11.66 1.04
C GLN A 162 -8.59 -11.25 0.65
N ILE A 163 -7.88 -10.52 1.51
CA ILE A 163 -6.48 -10.15 1.30
C ILE A 163 -5.60 -11.40 1.26
N GLY A 164 -5.79 -12.34 2.19
CA GLY A 164 -5.06 -13.60 2.20
C GLY A 164 -5.18 -14.35 0.87
N ARG A 165 -6.40 -14.61 0.41
CA ARG A 165 -6.64 -15.29 -0.88
C ARG A 165 -5.98 -14.59 -2.08
N LYS A 166 -5.95 -13.26 -2.10
CA LYS A 166 -5.31 -12.48 -3.17
C LYS A 166 -3.79 -12.52 -3.12
N THR A 167 -3.22 -12.72 -1.94
CA THR A 167 -1.76 -12.69 -1.71
C THR A 167 -1.16 -14.10 -1.58
N GLY A 168 -1.98 -15.14 -1.62
CA GLY A 168 -1.57 -16.54 -1.47
C GLY A 168 -1.29 -16.96 -0.03
N TYR A 169 -1.83 -16.21 0.95
CA TYR A 169 -1.73 -16.51 2.38
C TYR A 169 -3.09 -16.90 2.94
N ASP A 170 -3.10 -17.77 3.94
CA ASP A 170 -4.32 -18.13 4.65
C ASP A 170 -4.32 -17.52 6.06
N ILE A 171 -5.45 -16.93 6.45
CA ILE A 171 -5.72 -16.48 7.81
C ILE A 171 -6.98 -17.16 8.32
N ASN A 172 -6.85 -17.93 9.41
CA ASN A 172 -7.93 -18.72 10.00
C ASN A 172 -7.65 -19.02 11.48
N SER A 173 -8.50 -19.80 12.13
CA SER A 173 -8.34 -20.13 13.56
C SER A 173 -7.08 -20.93 13.89
N LEU A 174 -6.51 -21.66 12.92
CA LEU A 174 -5.25 -22.40 13.09
C LEU A 174 -4.03 -21.50 12.82
N HIS A 175 -4.17 -20.54 11.90
CA HIS A 175 -3.16 -19.56 11.53
C HIS A 175 -3.71 -18.13 11.69
N PRO A 176 -3.81 -17.62 12.94
CA PRO A 176 -4.50 -16.36 13.25
C PRO A 176 -3.65 -15.11 12.97
N ILE A 177 -2.48 -15.25 12.35
CA ILE A 177 -1.56 -14.15 12.05
C ILE A 177 -1.19 -14.24 10.57
N MET A 178 -1.34 -13.13 9.85
CA MET A 178 -0.96 -13.00 8.45
C MET A 178 0.00 -11.83 8.28
N ASP A 179 1.09 -12.03 7.53
CA ASP A 179 2.01 -11.00 7.08
C ASP A 179 2.24 -11.21 5.58
N ALA A 180 1.73 -10.27 4.78
CA ALA A 180 1.61 -10.41 3.34
C ALA A 180 1.93 -9.08 2.61
N HIS A 181 2.12 -9.19 1.30
CA HIS A 181 2.32 -8.05 0.41
C HIS A 181 1.20 -7.99 -0.63
N LEU A 182 0.55 -6.83 -0.74
CA LEU A 182 -0.42 -6.58 -1.81
C LEU A 182 0.30 -6.45 -3.15
N LEU A 183 -0.45 -6.61 -4.25
CA LEU A 183 0.06 -6.38 -5.60
C LEU A 183 0.58 -4.93 -5.80
N THR A 184 0.11 -3.98 -4.99
CA THR A 184 0.60 -2.59 -4.95
C THR A 184 1.99 -2.45 -4.33
N GLY A 185 2.51 -3.49 -3.68
CA GLY A 185 3.72 -3.44 -2.86
C GLY A 185 3.47 -3.05 -1.40
N ASP A 186 2.23 -2.65 -1.05
CA ASP A 186 1.87 -2.33 0.33
C ASP A 186 1.98 -3.59 1.22
N ARG A 187 2.51 -3.42 2.44
CA ARG A 187 2.57 -4.51 3.42
C ARG A 187 1.29 -4.56 4.24
N VAL A 188 0.77 -5.75 4.45
CA VAL A 188 -0.41 -5.99 5.28
C VAL A 188 -0.07 -6.98 6.37
N ALA A 189 -0.31 -6.57 7.61
CA ALA A 189 -0.32 -7.45 8.77
C ALA A 189 -1.75 -7.56 9.29
N ALA A 190 -2.24 -8.77 9.51
CA ALA A 190 -3.56 -9.00 10.10
C ALA A 190 -3.49 -10.01 11.23
N THR A 191 -4.34 -9.83 12.25
CA THR A 191 -4.46 -10.77 13.36
C THR A 191 -5.93 -11.08 13.68
N MET A 192 -6.18 -12.31 14.10
CA MET A 192 -7.50 -12.83 14.47
C MET A 192 -7.59 -13.15 15.96
N GLN A 193 -8.82 -13.15 16.48
CA GLN A 193 -9.10 -13.77 17.79
C GLN A 193 -8.70 -15.26 17.77
N PRO A 194 -8.12 -15.80 18.86
CA PRO A 194 -7.94 -15.19 20.18
C PRO A 194 -6.62 -14.41 20.37
N VAL A 195 -5.76 -14.32 19.36
CA VAL A 195 -4.46 -13.62 19.47
C VAL A 195 -4.66 -12.12 19.72
N SER A 196 -5.67 -11.52 19.09
CA SER A 196 -6.08 -10.14 19.32
C SER A 196 -7.28 -10.06 20.27
N SER A 197 -7.04 -9.70 21.54
CA SER A 197 -8.07 -9.76 22.59
C SER A 197 -9.27 -8.81 22.39
N PHE A 198 -9.15 -7.80 21.52
CA PHE A 198 -10.19 -6.79 21.30
C PHE A 198 -10.92 -6.90 19.95
N GLY A 199 -10.70 -7.98 19.20
CA GLY A 199 -11.27 -8.19 17.85
C GLY A 199 -10.19 -8.34 16.79
N ASN A 200 -10.60 -8.67 15.56
CA ASN A 200 -9.67 -8.84 14.44
C ASN A 200 -9.01 -7.49 14.09
N THR A 201 -7.75 -7.51 13.67
CA THR A 201 -6.99 -6.29 13.34
C THR A 201 -6.36 -6.37 11.97
N ILE A 202 -6.17 -5.22 11.32
CA ILE A 202 -5.43 -5.10 10.06
C ILE A 202 -4.56 -3.84 10.12
N THR A 203 -3.30 -3.95 9.74
CA THR A 203 -2.37 -2.83 9.55
C THR A 203 -1.86 -2.87 8.12
N ILE A 204 -2.11 -1.82 7.36
CA ILE A 204 -1.62 -1.64 5.99
C ILE A 204 -0.58 -0.52 6.01
N ARG A 205 0.67 -0.85 5.70
CA ARG A 205 1.74 0.12 5.50
C ARG A 205 1.95 0.32 4.02
N ARG A 206 1.81 1.56 3.57
CA ARG A 206 1.82 1.90 2.16
C ARG A 206 3.23 1.98 1.61
N PHE A 207 3.42 1.41 0.42
CA PHE A 207 4.60 1.65 -0.39
C PHE A 207 4.60 3.11 -0.85
N ALA A 208 5.73 3.80 -0.70
CA ALA A 208 5.83 5.20 -1.04
C ALA A 208 5.63 5.40 -2.57
N ARG A 209 4.44 5.90 -2.97
CA ARG A 209 4.09 6.12 -4.38
C ARG A 209 4.93 7.19 -5.09
N SER A 210 5.60 8.07 -4.32
CA SER A 210 6.58 9.03 -4.84
C SER A 210 7.87 8.85 -4.05
N PRO A 211 8.89 8.17 -4.62
CA PRO A 211 10.15 7.99 -3.94
C PRO A 211 10.86 9.33 -3.75
N TRP A 212 11.57 9.47 -2.64
CA TRP A 212 12.42 10.64 -2.39
C TRP A 212 13.50 10.73 -3.47
N THR A 213 13.67 11.93 -4.04
CA THR A 213 14.75 12.20 -4.99
C THR A 213 15.89 12.93 -4.29
N VAL A 214 17.09 12.89 -4.87
CA VAL A 214 18.22 13.70 -4.38
C VAL A 214 17.88 15.18 -4.32
N VAL A 215 17.11 15.69 -5.30
CA VAL A 215 16.63 17.08 -5.29
C VAL A 215 15.72 17.34 -4.10
N SER A 216 14.79 16.42 -3.79
CA SER A 216 13.95 16.50 -2.61
C SER A 216 14.77 16.55 -1.31
N LEU A 217 15.85 15.76 -1.23
CA LEU A 217 16.78 15.72 -0.08
C LEU A 217 17.65 16.98 0.06
N LEU A 218 17.88 17.71 -1.04
CA LEU A 218 18.54 19.03 -1.01
C LEU A 218 17.56 20.11 -0.55
N VAL A 219 16.34 20.11 -1.09
CA VAL A 219 15.31 21.10 -0.78
C VAL A 219 14.90 21.04 0.70
N ASN A 220 14.74 19.83 1.25
CA ASN A 220 14.43 19.65 2.68
C ASN A 220 15.63 19.78 3.62
N LYS A 221 16.83 20.07 3.07
CA LYS A 221 18.10 20.23 3.79
C LYS A 221 18.59 18.97 4.50
N THR A 222 18.14 17.77 4.12
CA THR A 222 18.70 16.49 4.58
C THR A 222 20.14 16.31 4.08
N LEU A 223 20.43 16.75 2.85
CA LEU A 223 21.76 16.74 2.25
C LEU A 223 22.19 18.14 1.81
N THR A 224 23.49 18.34 1.68
CA THR A 224 24.08 19.52 1.05
C THR A 224 24.68 19.17 -0.30
N VAL A 225 24.82 20.16 -1.19
CA VAL A 225 25.37 19.95 -2.54
C VAL A 225 26.75 19.28 -2.51
N PRO A 226 27.71 19.67 -1.64
CA PRO A 226 29.01 19.00 -1.58
C PRO A 226 28.92 17.52 -1.18
N VAL A 227 28.02 17.17 -0.26
CA VAL A 227 27.82 15.76 0.16
C VAL A 227 27.20 14.95 -0.97
N VAL A 228 26.24 15.51 -1.69
CA VAL A 228 25.65 14.87 -2.87
C VAL A 228 26.71 14.61 -3.94
N ALA A 229 27.57 15.60 -4.24
CA ALA A 229 28.64 15.44 -5.22
C ALA A 229 29.64 14.36 -4.79
N LEU A 230 29.99 14.29 -3.51
CA LEU A 230 30.84 13.23 -2.97
C LEU A 230 30.20 11.85 -3.14
N LEU A 231 28.92 11.69 -2.77
CA LEU A 231 28.19 10.43 -2.90
C LEU A 231 28.05 10.00 -4.37
N TRP A 232 27.79 10.97 -5.26
CA TRP A 232 27.75 10.70 -6.70
C TRP A 232 29.10 10.17 -7.19
N LEU A 233 30.21 10.83 -6.87
CA LEU A 233 31.54 10.36 -7.26
C LEU A 233 31.87 8.99 -6.65
N ALA A 234 31.57 8.79 -5.36
CA ALA A 234 31.76 7.51 -4.69
C ALA A 234 31.00 6.37 -5.40
N MET A 235 29.75 6.63 -5.79
CA MET A 235 28.97 5.68 -6.59
C MET A 235 29.59 5.50 -7.97
N GLN A 236 29.99 6.55 -8.69
CA GLN A 236 30.60 6.44 -10.02
C GLN A 236 31.86 5.56 -10.03
N TYR A 237 32.63 5.58 -8.94
CA TYR A 237 33.83 4.75 -8.73
C TYR A 237 33.57 3.43 -7.99
N GLU A 238 32.32 3.00 -7.91
CA GLU A 238 31.92 1.67 -7.40
C GLU A 238 32.30 1.43 -5.93
N LEU A 239 32.39 2.49 -5.13
CA LEU A 239 32.58 2.35 -3.69
C LEU A 239 31.34 1.75 -3.03
N ASN A 240 31.57 0.91 -2.01
CA ASN A 240 30.52 0.36 -1.17
C ASN A 240 30.03 1.43 -0.18
N ILE A 241 28.72 1.58 -0.07
CA ILE A 241 28.08 2.60 0.78
C ILE A 241 27.08 1.91 1.72
N ILE A 242 27.14 2.26 3.00
CA ILE A 242 26.17 1.84 4.01
C ILE A 242 25.46 3.08 4.53
N VAL A 243 24.12 3.07 4.48
CA VAL A 243 23.28 4.13 5.07
C VAL A 243 22.79 3.66 6.43
N ALA A 244 23.29 4.30 7.50
CA ALA A 244 22.97 3.94 8.88
C ALA A 244 22.11 5.00 9.57
N GLY A 245 21.37 4.59 10.61
CA GLY A 245 20.46 5.45 11.35
C GLY A 245 19.36 4.68 12.09
N GLY A 246 18.64 5.36 12.99
CA GLY A 246 17.53 4.77 13.75
C GLY A 246 16.36 4.30 12.87
N THR A 247 15.41 3.57 13.46
CA THR A 247 14.15 3.23 12.80
C THR A 247 13.43 4.51 12.37
N ALA A 248 12.82 4.50 11.18
CA ALA A 248 12.13 5.65 10.58
C ALA A 248 12.98 6.91 10.33
N SER A 249 14.32 6.83 10.38
CA SER A 249 15.20 7.97 10.09
C SER A 249 15.40 8.28 8.60
N GLY A 250 14.68 7.61 7.69
CA GLY A 250 14.78 7.83 6.24
C GLY A 250 15.90 7.05 5.52
N LYS A 251 16.44 5.97 6.12
CA LYS A 251 17.52 5.15 5.52
C LYS A 251 17.18 4.63 4.12
N THR A 252 16.08 3.88 4.00
CA THR A 252 15.64 3.31 2.72
C THR A 252 15.33 4.41 1.71
N SER A 253 14.77 5.54 2.16
CA SER A 253 14.51 6.70 1.32
C SER A 253 15.79 7.32 0.75
N MET A 254 16.84 7.47 1.57
CA MET A 254 18.15 7.94 1.11
C MET A 254 18.77 6.94 0.13
N LEU A 255 18.74 5.65 0.44
CA LEU A 255 19.25 4.58 -0.44
C LEU A 255 18.56 4.61 -1.82
N SER A 256 17.23 4.70 -1.83
CA SER A 256 16.43 4.79 -3.06
C SER A 256 16.74 6.07 -3.85
N ALA A 257 16.89 7.21 -3.17
CA ALA A 257 17.22 8.49 -3.81
C ALA A 257 18.57 8.44 -4.52
N LEU A 258 19.58 7.81 -3.91
CA LEU A 258 20.92 7.66 -4.48
C LEU A 258 20.95 6.75 -5.72
N GLY A 259 19.92 5.94 -5.95
CA GLY A 259 19.80 5.08 -7.13
C GLY A 259 19.92 5.83 -8.46
N ILE A 260 19.64 7.14 -8.50
CA ILE A 260 19.82 7.99 -9.68
C ILE A 260 21.27 8.12 -10.15
N PHE A 261 22.24 7.89 -9.26
CA PHE A 261 23.67 7.97 -9.58
C PHE A 261 24.24 6.66 -10.10
N ILE A 262 23.45 5.59 -10.17
CA ILE A 262 23.89 4.34 -10.77
C ILE A 262 23.92 4.52 -12.30
N PRO A 263 25.04 4.26 -12.98
CA PRO A 263 25.11 4.36 -14.42
C PRO A 263 24.08 3.43 -15.10
N PRO A 264 23.32 3.91 -16.11
CA PRO A 264 22.21 3.17 -16.71
C PRO A 264 22.62 1.89 -17.47
N ASN A 265 23.92 1.74 -17.77
CA ASN A 265 24.49 0.55 -18.37
C ASN A 265 24.85 -0.56 -17.36
N GLN A 266 24.67 -0.32 -16.06
CA GLN A 266 24.94 -1.31 -15.01
C GLN A 266 23.72 -2.20 -14.75
N ARG A 267 23.99 -3.46 -14.40
CA ARG A 267 23.01 -4.43 -13.90
C ARG A 267 22.85 -4.28 -12.41
N VAL A 268 21.62 -3.99 -11.97
CA VAL A 268 21.30 -3.77 -10.56
C VAL A 268 20.45 -4.91 -10.03
N ILE A 269 20.80 -5.45 -8.87
CA ILE A 269 19.99 -6.42 -8.13
C ILE A 269 19.63 -5.82 -6.78
N THR A 270 18.34 -5.69 -6.49
CA THR A 270 17.86 -5.28 -5.17
C THR A 270 17.41 -6.51 -4.40
N ILE A 271 17.78 -6.62 -3.12
CA ILE A 271 17.38 -7.70 -2.22
C ILE A 271 16.73 -7.08 -0.99
N GLU A 272 15.46 -7.41 -0.75
CA GLU A 272 14.65 -6.75 0.28
C GLU A 272 13.75 -7.76 1.01
N ASP A 273 13.47 -7.54 2.30
CA ASP A 273 12.44 -8.32 3.00
C ASP A 273 11.06 -7.98 2.43
N THR A 274 10.81 -6.68 2.32
CA THR A 274 9.64 -6.06 1.69
C THR A 274 10.14 -5.12 0.61
N ARG A 275 9.48 -5.14 -0.56
CA ARG A 275 9.75 -4.16 -1.62
C ARG A 275 9.60 -2.75 -1.06
N GLU A 276 10.67 -1.96 -0.99
CA GLU A 276 10.65 -0.54 -0.59
C GLU A 276 11.45 0.34 -1.57
N ILE A 277 12.49 -0.22 -2.22
CA ILE A 277 13.39 0.50 -3.13
C ILE A 277 12.72 0.67 -4.50
N ALA A 278 12.62 1.92 -4.93
CA ALA A 278 12.23 2.29 -6.29
C ALA A 278 13.42 2.89 -7.03
N LEU A 279 13.81 2.25 -8.14
CA LEU A 279 14.90 2.73 -8.99
C LEU A 279 14.38 3.57 -10.17
N PRO A 280 15.16 4.55 -10.66
CA PRO A 280 14.81 5.35 -11.83
C PRO A 280 14.42 4.51 -13.06
N ALA A 281 13.58 5.09 -13.92
CA ALA A 281 13.13 4.47 -15.17
C ALA A 281 14.30 3.97 -16.04
N ALA A 282 15.43 4.70 -16.05
CA ALA A 282 16.62 4.34 -16.81
C ALA A 282 17.25 2.99 -16.40
N LEU A 283 17.01 2.51 -15.18
CA LEU A 283 17.56 1.23 -14.69
C LEU A 283 16.59 0.05 -14.89
N GLN A 284 15.34 0.30 -15.26
CA GLN A 284 14.30 -0.74 -15.36
C GLN A 284 14.67 -1.84 -16.37
N GLY A 285 15.40 -1.49 -17.44
CA GLY A 285 15.83 -2.43 -18.47
C GLY A 285 16.88 -3.46 -18.01
N ASN A 286 17.55 -3.24 -16.87
CA ASN A 286 18.58 -4.14 -16.34
C ASN A 286 18.55 -4.23 -14.81
N TRP A 287 17.34 -4.24 -14.24
CA TRP A 287 17.10 -4.36 -12.81
C TRP A 287 16.42 -5.70 -12.48
N VAL A 288 16.98 -6.42 -11.50
CA VAL A 288 16.34 -7.60 -10.90
C VAL A 288 15.92 -7.29 -9.47
N ALA A 289 14.65 -7.52 -9.19
CA ALA A 289 14.00 -7.30 -7.92
C ALA A 289 13.82 -8.61 -7.17
N LEU A 290 14.56 -8.82 -6.09
CA LEU A 290 14.46 -10.02 -5.26
C LEU A 290 13.85 -9.66 -3.90
N THR A 291 12.82 -10.42 -3.50
CA THR A 291 12.19 -10.29 -2.19
C THR A 291 12.26 -11.59 -1.43
N THR A 292 12.47 -11.52 -0.11
CA THR A 292 12.43 -12.72 0.74
C THR A 292 11.04 -13.35 0.74
N ARG A 293 10.98 -14.61 1.16
CA ARG A 293 9.72 -15.33 1.34
C ARG A 293 9.75 -16.07 2.67
N ASN A 294 8.78 -15.80 3.53
CA ASN A 294 8.59 -16.58 4.75
C ASN A 294 8.27 -18.05 4.42
N ALA A 295 8.55 -18.95 5.36
CA ALA A 295 8.06 -20.32 5.27
C ALA A 295 6.52 -20.35 5.16
N ASN A 296 5.98 -21.37 4.50
CA ASN A 296 4.55 -21.67 4.55
C ASN A 296 4.13 -22.09 5.99
N PRO A 297 2.83 -22.24 6.26
CA PRO A 297 2.36 -22.64 7.60
C PRO A 297 2.96 -23.97 8.11
N GLU A 298 3.41 -24.85 7.21
CA GLU A 298 4.11 -26.11 7.52
C GLU A 298 5.62 -25.93 7.77
N GLY A 299 6.13 -24.70 7.76
CA GLY A 299 7.55 -24.39 8.02
C GLY A 299 8.48 -24.66 6.83
N GLN A 300 7.95 -24.84 5.62
CA GLN A 300 8.70 -25.18 4.41
C GLN A 300 8.83 -24.00 3.45
N GLY A 301 9.89 -24.01 2.65
CA GLY A 301 10.05 -23.10 1.52
C GLY A 301 10.48 -21.67 1.88
N GLU A 302 11.05 -21.44 3.06
CA GLU A 302 11.65 -20.14 3.39
C GLU A 302 12.75 -19.76 2.40
N ILE A 303 12.71 -18.52 1.91
CA ILE A 303 13.77 -17.88 1.11
C ILE A 303 14.27 -16.68 1.90
N SER A 304 15.39 -16.86 2.60
CA SER A 304 16.02 -15.79 3.37
C SER A 304 16.78 -14.82 2.47
N MET A 305 17.11 -13.64 3.02
CA MET A 305 17.98 -12.66 2.36
C MET A 305 19.35 -13.26 2.00
N LEU A 306 19.88 -14.17 2.81
CA LEU A 306 21.13 -14.87 2.53
C LEU A 306 21.01 -15.77 1.30
N HIS A 307 19.90 -16.51 1.14
CA HIS A 307 19.65 -17.30 -0.07
C HIS A 307 19.67 -16.43 -1.32
N LEU A 308 19.01 -15.26 -1.27
CA LEU A 308 18.95 -14.31 -2.38
C LEU A 308 20.31 -13.67 -2.66
N MET A 309 21.08 -13.35 -1.62
CA MET A 309 22.43 -12.82 -1.74
C MET A 309 23.33 -13.80 -2.50
N VAL A 310 23.40 -15.05 -2.04
CA VAL A 310 24.19 -16.10 -2.70
C VAL A 310 23.74 -16.33 -4.15
N ALA A 311 22.43 -16.33 -4.41
CA ALA A 311 21.89 -16.46 -5.76
C ALA A 311 22.29 -15.27 -6.65
N SER A 312 22.22 -14.05 -6.12
CA SER A 312 22.52 -12.81 -6.85
C SER A 312 23.95 -12.76 -7.38
N LEU A 313 24.92 -13.34 -6.66
CA LEU A 313 26.32 -13.41 -7.08
C LEU A 313 26.51 -14.20 -8.39
N ARG A 314 25.58 -15.10 -8.72
CA ARG A 314 25.58 -15.87 -9.98
C ARG A 314 24.86 -15.16 -11.13
N MET A 315 24.25 -14.01 -10.87
CA MET A 315 23.47 -13.24 -11.85
C MET A 315 24.28 -12.14 -12.54
N ARG A 316 25.61 -12.13 -12.35
CA ARG A 316 26.55 -11.12 -12.87
C ARG A 316 26.09 -9.66 -12.55
N PRO A 317 25.85 -9.31 -11.27
CA PRO A 317 25.50 -7.95 -10.91
C PRO A 317 26.69 -7.01 -11.05
N ASP A 318 26.46 -5.79 -11.51
CA ASP A 318 27.39 -4.68 -11.31
C ASP A 318 27.11 -3.98 -9.97
N ARG A 319 25.85 -4.00 -9.52
CA ARG A 319 25.41 -3.49 -8.21
C ARG A 319 24.49 -4.46 -7.51
N ILE A 320 24.72 -4.65 -6.21
CA ILE A 320 23.77 -5.27 -5.30
C ILE A 320 23.36 -4.22 -4.28
N ILE A 321 22.06 -4.02 -4.13
CA ILE A 321 21.48 -3.13 -3.12
C ILE A 321 20.70 -3.99 -2.15
N VAL A 322 21.08 -3.96 -0.88
CA VAL A 322 20.37 -4.66 0.19
C VAL A 322 19.55 -3.62 0.94
N GLY A 323 18.24 -3.85 1.07
CA GLY A 323 17.34 -2.90 1.72
C GLY A 323 17.72 -2.63 3.18
N GLU A 324 17.87 -3.69 3.96
CA GLU A 324 18.33 -3.61 5.34
C GLU A 324 18.91 -4.94 5.81
N VAL A 325 19.91 -4.86 6.69
CA VAL A 325 20.51 -6.02 7.36
C VAL A 325 20.10 -5.96 8.82
N ARG A 326 19.30 -6.93 9.29
CA ARG A 326 18.69 -6.94 10.64
C ARG A 326 19.20 -8.06 11.52
N ARG A 327 19.54 -9.21 10.95
CA ARG A 327 19.92 -10.41 11.68
C ARG A 327 21.43 -10.63 11.61
N LYS A 328 21.96 -11.24 12.66
CA LYS A 328 23.37 -11.56 12.77
C LYS A 328 23.85 -12.41 11.58
N GLU A 329 23.05 -13.41 11.19
CA GLU A 329 23.40 -14.30 10.06
C GLU A 329 23.42 -13.58 8.69
N GLN A 330 22.84 -12.37 8.60
CA GLN A 330 22.88 -11.54 7.40
C GLN A 330 24.12 -10.62 7.37
N ALA A 331 24.76 -10.39 8.53
CA ALA A 331 25.89 -9.48 8.69
C ALA A 331 27.25 -10.20 8.74
N GLU A 332 27.25 -11.46 9.18
CA GLU A 332 28.42 -12.38 9.14
C GLU A 332 28.67 -12.90 7.72
#